data_AF-A0A8C5QLE6-F1
#
_entry.id   AF-A0A8C5QLE6-F1
#
_cell.length_a   1.000
_cell.length_b   1.000
_cell.length_c   1.000
_cell.angle_alpha   90.00
_cell.angle_beta   90.00
_cell.angle_gamma   90.00
#
_symmetry.space_group_name_H-M   'P 1'
#
loop_
_entity.id
_entity.type
_entity.pdbx_description
1 polymer ?
#
loop_
_entity_poly.entity_id
_entity_poly.type
_entity_poly.pdbx_seq_one_letter_code
_entity_poly.pdbx_strand_id
1 'polypeptide(L)'
;MLPYLLIALALADTAMGEVSARFANCQNSFYASIPPNGFQNLSNQASIVNLCLKYPKNRSPFYAALYHKIYHYPLYSAYISSGTGQRASPTSLLEPQLVSPRLSPYMMTLQDLVNAIDADTTIQGDRITLIRNSQAVNSDYENTSYNKGQLNPDVQHLPGPAQDATYTLANIVPMNPALNSGQWRLYEDSIRNLTLTCTTMYVITGAVNGPNWISNNRVNVPSHIWSAYCCVDANNIPINTQGVWASNNADIVNRVTIPNLQSWLNGQLGVTNINLFQNNCT
;
A
#
# COMPACT_ATOMS: atom_id res chain seq x y z
N MET A 1 -47.52 38.03 12.96
CA MET A 1 -47.30 36.72 12.32
C MET A 1 -46.07 36.80 11.43
N LEU A 2 -44.93 36.29 11.90
CA LEU A 2 -43.78 35.90 11.08
C LEU A 2 -43.06 34.80 11.87
N PRO A 3 -43.05 33.54 11.43
CA PRO A 3 -42.29 32.49 12.11
C PRO A 3 -40.83 32.57 11.64
N TYR A 4 -39.90 32.69 12.58
CA TYR A 4 -38.48 32.48 12.29
C TYR A 4 -38.27 30.99 12.01
N LEU A 5 -37.95 30.68 10.76
CA LEU A 5 -37.55 29.36 10.31
C LEU A 5 -36.14 29.08 10.84
N LEU A 6 -36.03 28.26 11.88
CA LEU A 6 -34.75 27.67 12.32
C LEU A 6 -34.30 26.67 11.25
N ILE A 7 -33.40 27.09 10.37
CA ILE A 7 -32.66 26.18 9.49
C ILE A 7 -31.58 25.53 10.35
N ALA A 8 -31.86 24.32 10.84
CA ALA A 8 -30.82 23.46 11.37
C ALA A 8 -29.97 22.96 10.18
N LEU A 9 -28.81 23.58 9.96
CA LEU A 9 -27.75 22.97 9.16
C LEU A 9 -27.21 21.76 9.93
N ALA A 10 -27.76 20.58 9.65
CA ALA A 10 -27.11 19.33 9.98
C ALA A 10 -25.89 19.18 9.07
N LEU A 11 -24.71 19.62 9.54
CA LEU A 11 -23.44 19.15 9.01
C LEU A 11 -23.27 17.70 9.46
N ALA A 12 -23.89 16.80 8.71
CA ALA A 12 -23.48 15.40 8.73
C ALA A 12 -22.17 15.33 7.94
N ASP A 13 -21.04 15.55 8.62
CA ASP A 13 -19.74 15.05 8.16
C ASP A 13 -19.77 13.52 8.31
N THR A 14 -20.56 12.85 7.48
CA THR A 14 -20.32 11.45 7.20
C THR A 14 -19.07 11.42 6.34
N ALA A 15 -17.91 11.31 6.98
CA ALA A 15 -16.67 10.98 6.30
C ALA A 15 -16.86 9.60 5.64
N MET A 16 -17.35 9.61 4.40
CA MET A 16 -17.38 8.43 3.54
C MET A 16 -15.93 7.91 3.45
N GLY A 17 -15.73 6.62 3.71
CA GLY A 17 -14.48 5.91 3.43
C GLY A 17 -14.11 6.05 1.96
N GLU A 18 -13.25 7.02 1.66
CA GLU A 18 -12.97 7.41 0.28
C GLU A 18 -11.94 6.45 -0.34
N VAL A 19 -12.38 5.55 -1.23
CA VAL A 19 -11.49 5.06 -2.29
C VAL A 19 -11.09 6.29 -3.09
N SER A 20 -9.80 6.66 -3.03
CA SER A 20 -9.39 7.98 -3.47
C SER A 20 -9.35 8.07 -5.00
N ALA A 21 -10.01 9.08 -5.58
CA ALA A 21 -9.87 9.36 -7.00
C ALA A 21 -8.41 9.76 -7.29
N ARG A 22 -7.63 8.88 -7.93
CA ARG A 22 -6.20 9.08 -8.24
C ARG A 22 -5.36 9.62 -7.08
N PHE A 23 -5.54 9.05 -5.89
CA PHE A 23 -4.78 9.41 -4.68
C PHE A 23 -4.91 10.88 -4.25
N ALA A 24 -5.99 11.58 -4.59
CA ALA A 24 -6.21 13.01 -4.30
C ALA A 24 -5.83 13.43 -2.86
N ASN A 25 -6.02 12.56 -1.87
CA ASN A 25 -5.74 12.87 -0.46
C ASN A 25 -4.32 12.50 0.03
N CYS A 26 -3.49 11.87 -0.82
CA CYS A 26 -2.16 11.38 -0.46
C CYS A 26 -1.15 11.53 -1.60
N GLN A 27 -1.32 12.54 -2.46
CA GLN A 27 -0.39 12.79 -3.57
C GLN A 27 1.02 13.11 -3.08
N ASN A 28 1.15 13.69 -1.88
CA ASN A 28 2.43 13.99 -1.23
C ASN A 28 3.30 12.75 -0.96
N SER A 29 2.74 11.52 -1.01
CA SER A 29 3.52 10.29 -0.92
C SER A 29 4.34 10.01 -2.19
N PHE A 30 4.12 10.75 -3.28
CA PHE A 30 4.78 10.56 -4.56
C PHE A 30 5.73 11.71 -4.87
N TYR A 31 6.82 11.41 -5.58
CA TYR A 31 7.72 12.45 -6.09
C TYR A 31 6.95 13.43 -6.99
N ALA A 32 7.17 14.73 -6.76
CA ALA A 32 6.47 15.82 -7.44
C ALA A 32 4.93 15.73 -7.39
N SER A 33 4.39 15.02 -6.39
CA SER A 33 2.96 14.78 -6.23
C SER A 33 2.27 14.08 -7.41
N ILE A 34 3.03 13.29 -8.18
CA ILE A 34 2.53 12.59 -9.37
C ILE A 34 2.58 11.07 -9.13
N PRO A 35 1.42 10.40 -9.00
CA PRO A 35 1.37 8.95 -8.87
C PRO A 35 1.88 8.22 -10.12
N PRO A 36 2.29 6.94 -9.97
CA PRO A 36 2.64 6.10 -11.11
C PRO A 36 1.54 6.02 -12.16
N ASN A 37 1.95 5.98 -13.43
CA ASN A 37 1.08 5.82 -14.58
C ASN A 37 1.31 4.47 -15.27
N GLY A 38 0.34 4.02 -16.07
CA GLY A 38 0.38 2.77 -16.84
C GLY A 38 -0.32 1.59 -16.15
N PHE A 39 -0.58 1.68 -14.85
CA PHE A 39 -1.33 0.66 -14.09
C PHE A 39 -2.84 0.69 -14.38
N GLN A 40 -3.36 1.74 -15.00
CA GLN A 40 -4.79 1.88 -15.32
C GLN A 40 -5.26 0.98 -16.46
N ASN A 41 -4.31 0.40 -17.21
CA ASN A 41 -4.57 -0.48 -18.34
C ASN A 41 -4.51 -1.98 -17.95
N LEU A 42 -4.39 -2.28 -16.66
CA LEU A 42 -4.37 -3.65 -16.18
C LEU A 42 -5.75 -4.30 -16.36
N SER A 43 -5.73 -5.62 -16.59
CA SER A 43 -6.94 -6.43 -16.51
C SER A 43 -7.61 -6.28 -15.14
N ASN A 44 -8.94 -6.41 -15.09
CA ASN A 44 -9.72 -6.28 -13.85
C ASN A 44 -9.62 -4.90 -13.18
N GLN A 45 -9.47 -3.83 -13.97
CA GLN A 45 -9.36 -2.46 -13.47
C GLN A 45 -10.46 -2.05 -12.47
N ALA A 46 -11.69 -2.56 -12.62
CA ALA A 46 -12.79 -2.31 -11.69
C ALA A 46 -12.54 -2.87 -10.27
N SER A 47 -11.60 -3.81 -10.12
CA SER A 47 -11.18 -4.38 -8.84
C SER A 47 -9.90 -3.73 -8.28
N ILE A 48 -9.34 -2.74 -8.97
CA ILE A 48 -8.16 -2.01 -8.54
C ILE A 48 -8.59 -0.70 -7.89
N VAL A 49 -8.12 -0.45 -6.68
CA VAL A 49 -8.53 0.70 -5.87
C VAL A 49 -7.32 1.48 -5.36
N ASN A 50 -7.40 2.80 -5.40
CA ASN A 50 -6.39 3.67 -4.80
C ASN A 50 -6.75 3.91 -3.34
N LEU A 51 -5.80 3.65 -2.45
CA LEU A 51 -5.95 3.83 -1.03
C LEU A 51 -4.97 4.89 -0.53
N CYS A 52 -5.47 5.77 0.33
CA CYS A 52 -4.67 6.71 1.11
C CYS A 52 -4.75 6.28 2.57
N LEU A 53 -3.72 5.60 3.07
CA LEU A 53 -3.84 4.84 4.33
C LEU A 53 -3.68 5.75 5.54
N LYS A 54 -4.68 5.72 6.43
CA LYS A 54 -4.75 6.54 7.64
C LYS A 54 -4.77 5.66 8.87
N TYR A 55 -3.95 6.03 9.86
CA TYR A 55 -3.98 5.41 11.19
C TYR A 55 -4.97 6.16 12.09
N PRO A 56 -5.65 5.50 13.04
CA PRO A 56 -6.57 6.15 13.97
C PRO A 56 -6.03 7.45 14.58
N LYS A 57 -6.89 8.47 14.62
CA LYS A 57 -6.60 9.82 15.16
C LYS A 57 -5.61 10.66 14.36
N ASN A 58 -5.04 10.17 13.25
CA ASN A 58 -4.22 10.99 12.35
C ASN A 58 -4.99 11.39 11.08
N ARG A 59 -5.28 12.69 10.92
CA ARG A 59 -6.10 13.20 9.80
C ARG A 59 -5.45 12.99 8.44
N SER A 60 -4.12 13.11 8.37
CA SER A 60 -3.35 13.00 7.14
C SER A 60 -2.96 11.54 6.87
N PRO A 61 -3.10 11.05 5.62
CA PRO A 61 -2.57 9.74 5.24
C PRO A 61 -1.06 9.65 5.44
N PHE A 62 -0.59 8.47 5.85
CA PHE A 62 0.85 8.19 5.98
C PHE A 62 1.49 7.80 4.65
N TYR A 63 0.76 7.05 3.82
CA TYR A 63 1.24 6.58 2.53
C TYR A 63 0.09 6.21 1.61
N ALA A 64 0.42 5.93 0.36
CA ALA A 64 -0.51 5.52 -0.68
C ALA A 64 -0.32 4.04 -1.04
N ALA A 65 -1.39 3.35 -1.41
CA ALA A 65 -1.32 1.98 -1.94
C ALA A 65 -2.31 1.77 -3.10
N LEU A 66 -1.87 1.14 -4.18
CA LEU A 66 -2.75 0.65 -5.24
C LEU A 66 -3.08 -0.81 -4.95
N TYR A 67 -4.32 -1.12 -4.60
CA TYR A 67 -4.71 -2.43 -4.09
C TYR A 67 -5.59 -3.20 -5.07
N HIS A 68 -5.34 -4.51 -5.23
CA HIS A 68 -6.11 -5.38 -6.11
C HIS A 68 -7.08 -6.26 -5.32
N LYS A 69 -8.39 -5.98 -5.38
CA LYS A 69 -9.43 -6.66 -4.58
C LYS A 69 -9.67 -8.13 -4.94
N ILE A 70 -9.30 -8.59 -6.14
CA ILE A 70 -9.39 -10.03 -6.49
C ILE A 70 -8.17 -10.80 -6.01
N TYR A 71 -6.97 -10.20 -6.06
CA TYR A 71 -5.73 -10.87 -5.70
C TYR A 71 -5.37 -10.70 -4.22
N HIS A 72 -6.09 -9.82 -3.53
CA HIS A 72 -5.93 -9.47 -2.12
C HIS A 72 -4.52 -9.02 -1.73
N TYR A 73 -3.84 -8.29 -2.62
CA TYR A 73 -2.53 -7.71 -2.35
C TYR A 73 -2.35 -6.32 -3.00
N PRO A 74 -1.44 -5.48 -2.48
CA PRO A 74 -1.05 -4.22 -3.10
C PRO A 74 -0.22 -4.44 -4.37
N LEU A 75 -0.68 -3.91 -5.50
CA LEU A 75 0.14 -3.78 -6.71
C LEU A 75 1.38 -2.92 -6.43
N TYR A 76 1.22 -1.86 -5.64
CA TYR A 76 2.32 -1.13 -5.01
C TYR A 76 1.87 -0.37 -3.75
N SER A 77 2.86 -0.05 -2.91
CA SER A 77 2.81 0.95 -1.84
C SER A 77 3.82 2.06 -2.16
N ALA A 78 3.42 3.33 -2.00
CA ALA A 78 4.27 4.50 -2.23
C ALA A 78 4.33 5.38 -0.99
N TYR A 79 5.53 5.71 -0.53
CA TYR A 79 5.77 6.34 0.76
C TYR A 79 7.05 7.20 0.77
N ILE A 80 7.15 8.10 1.74
CA ILE A 80 8.39 8.79 2.06
C ILE A 80 9.07 8.03 3.19
N SER A 81 10.33 7.62 2.98
CA SER A 81 11.13 6.98 4.03
C SER A 81 11.78 8.03 4.92
N SER A 82 11.66 7.85 6.24
CA SER A 82 12.46 8.56 7.24
C SER A 82 13.70 7.75 7.66
N GLY A 83 13.67 6.42 7.50
CA GLY A 83 14.79 5.54 7.80
C GLY A 83 15.14 5.40 9.29
N THR A 84 14.18 5.59 10.17
CA THR A 84 14.40 5.69 11.62
C THR A 84 13.64 4.63 12.44
N GLY A 85 12.98 3.69 11.76
CA GLY A 85 12.10 2.71 12.40
C GLY A 85 12.84 1.55 13.04
N GLN A 86 12.19 0.95 14.02
CA GLN A 86 12.64 -0.28 14.66
C GLN A 86 11.66 -1.41 14.35
N ARG A 87 12.15 -2.63 14.10
CA ARG A 87 11.25 -3.74 13.81
C ARG A 87 10.25 -3.94 14.94
N ALA A 88 8.97 -3.91 14.61
CA ALA A 88 7.87 -4.17 15.53
C ALA A 88 7.12 -5.44 15.09
N SER A 89 6.11 -5.83 15.86
CA SER A 89 5.15 -6.88 15.45
C SER A 89 3.77 -6.62 16.09
N PRO A 90 3.15 -5.47 15.81
CA PRO A 90 1.82 -5.14 16.30
C PRO A 90 0.74 -5.99 15.63
N THR A 91 -0.48 -5.85 16.14
CA THR A 91 -1.69 -6.47 15.59
C THR A 91 -1.89 -6.08 14.13
N SER A 92 -2.22 -7.05 13.26
CA SER A 92 -2.57 -6.77 11.87
C SER A 92 -3.86 -5.94 11.78
N LEU A 93 -3.85 -4.94 10.90
CA LEU A 93 -4.96 -4.00 10.69
C LEU A 93 -5.63 -4.26 9.34
N LEU A 94 -6.85 -3.77 9.20
CA LEU A 94 -7.70 -3.89 8.01
C LEU A 94 -8.19 -2.52 7.58
N GLU A 95 -8.50 -2.40 6.28
CA GLU A 95 -9.01 -1.17 5.67
C GLU A 95 -10.54 -1.24 5.52
N PRO A 96 -11.34 -0.53 6.34
CA PRO A 96 -12.80 -0.62 6.30
C PRO A 96 -13.37 -0.17 4.96
N GLN A 97 -12.75 0.85 4.35
CA GLN A 97 -13.15 1.41 3.06
C GLN A 97 -13.08 0.39 1.90
N LEU A 98 -12.36 -0.73 2.05
CA LEU A 98 -12.36 -1.82 1.06
C LEU A 98 -13.66 -2.62 1.09
N VAL A 99 -14.28 -2.76 2.26
CA VAL A 99 -15.59 -3.40 2.45
C VAL A 99 -16.69 -2.50 1.91
N SER A 100 -16.72 -1.25 2.36
CA SER A 100 -17.73 -0.28 1.97
C SER A 100 -17.19 1.15 2.10
N PRO A 101 -17.45 2.03 1.13
CA PRO A 101 -17.08 3.44 1.21
C PRO A 101 -17.89 4.22 2.25
N ARG A 102 -18.82 3.59 2.98
CA ARG A 102 -19.51 4.22 4.12
C ARG A 102 -18.80 4.01 5.46
N LEU A 103 -17.88 3.05 5.51
CA LEU A 103 -17.11 2.77 6.71
C LEU A 103 -15.96 3.76 6.86
N SER A 104 -15.40 3.79 8.07
CA SER A 104 -14.28 4.65 8.45
C SER A 104 -13.12 4.62 7.43
N PRO A 105 -12.50 5.78 7.12
CA PRO A 105 -11.26 5.83 6.33
C PRO A 105 -10.00 5.48 7.15
N TYR A 106 -10.15 5.17 8.44
CA TYR A 106 -9.05 4.79 9.32
C TYR A 106 -8.97 3.27 9.43
N MET A 107 -7.77 2.73 9.27
CA MET A 107 -7.52 1.30 9.50
C MET A 107 -7.85 0.89 10.94
N MET A 108 -8.30 -0.35 11.12
CA MET A 108 -8.74 -0.85 12.42
C MET A 108 -8.53 -2.36 12.56
N THR A 109 -8.74 -2.90 13.77
CA THR A 109 -8.66 -4.34 14.00
C THR A 109 -9.82 -5.08 13.35
N LEU A 110 -9.69 -6.41 13.20
CA LEU A 110 -10.80 -7.24 12.71
C LEU A 110 -12.06 -7.10 13.58
N GLN A 111 -11.90 -7.07 14.90
CA GLN A 111 -13.04 -6.96 15.82
C GLN A 111 -13.75 -5.61 15.66
N ASP A 112 -13.00 -4.52 15.55
CA ASP A 112 -13.57 -3.19 15.36
C ASP A 112 -14.30 -3.08 14.01
N LEU A 113 -13.74 -3.70 12.96
CA LEU A 113 -14.38 -3.71 11.64
C LEU A 113 -15.69 -4.50 11.63
N VAL A 114 -15.73 -5.65 12.32
CA VAL A 114 -16.97 -6.41 12.53
C VAL A 114 -18.01 -5.55 13.23
N ASN A 115 -17.64 -4.89 14.33
CA ASN A 115 -18.55 -4.02 15.07
C ASN A 115 -19.05 -2.84 14.22
N ALA A 116 -18.18 -2.25 13.39
CA ALA A 116 -18.54 -1.14 12.51
C ALA A 116 -19.52 -1.56 11.40
N ILE A 117 -19.38 -2.78 10.86
CA ILE A 117 -20.32 -3.33 9.89
C ILE A 117 -21.68 -3.60 10.56
N ASP A 118 -21.69 -4.22 11.74
CA ASP A 118 -22.93 -4.54 12.46
C ASP A 118 -23.69 -3.27 12.88
N ALA A 119 -22.99 -2.16 13.10
CA ALA A 119 -23.59 -0.87 13.41
C ALA A 119 -24.21 -0.15 12.19
N ASP A 120 -23.75 -0.44 10.96
CA ASP A 120 -24.30 0.14 9.73
C ASP A 120 -25.33 -0.80 9.10
N THR A 121 -26.62 -0.58 9.44
CA THR A 121 -27.75 -1.38 8.97
C THR A 121 -27.96 -1.36 7.45
N THR A 122 -27.28 -0.47 6.73
CA THR A 122 -27.33 -0.41 5.26
C THR A 122 -26.37 -1.38 4.60
N ILE A 123 -25.39 -1.91 5.34
CA ILE A 123 -24.48 -2.96 4.86
C ILE A 123 -25.16 -4.31 5.09
N GLN A 124 -25.52 -4.97 3.99
CA GLN A 124 -26.19 -6.27 4.03
C GLN A 124 -25.22 -7.41 3.72
N GLY A 125 -25.41 -8.55 4.38
CA GLY A 125 -24.64 -9.78 4.18
C GLY A 125 -23.89 -10.21 5.43
N ASP A 126 -23.27 -11.39 5.36
CA ASP A 126 -22.42 -11.87 6.45
C ASP A 126 -21.14 -11.04 6.54
N ARG A 127 -20.93 -10.39 7.69
CA ARG A 127 -19.80 -9.50 7.97
C ARG A 127 -18.43 -10.13 7.70
N ILE A 128 -18.23 -11.40 8.07
CA ILE A 128 -16.94 -12.08 7.85
C ILE A 128 -16.72 -12.31 6.35
N THR A 129 -17.76 -12.72 5.63
CA THR A 129 -17.75 -12.88 4.18
C THR A 129 -17.47 -11.57 3.48
N LEU A 130 -18.11 -10.46 3.89
CA LEU A 130 -17.86 -9.12 3.34
C LEU A 130 -16.41 -8.68 3.51
N ILE A 131 -15.85 -8.83 4.72
CA ILE A 131 -14.45 -8.51 5.01
C ILE A 131 -13.53 -9.36 4.13
N ARG A 132 -13.69 -10.68 4.19
CA ARG A 132 -12.86 -11.63 3.45
C ARG A 132 -12.96 -11.47 1.94
N ASN A 133 -14.09 -11.05 1.37
CA ASN A 133 -14.20 -10.83 -0.07
C ASN A 133 -13.51 -9.55 -0.54
N SER A 134 -13.41 -8.55 0.35
CA SER A 134 -12.85 -7.24 0.00
C SER A 134 -11.33 -7.14 0.13
N GLN A 135 -10.73 -7.93 1.01
CA GLN A 135 -9.32 -7.87 1.35
C GLN A 135 -8.79 -9.17 1.98
N ALA A 136 -7.47 -9.28 2.07
CA ALA A 136 -6.82 -10.32 2.87
C ALA A 136 -7.10 -10.13 4.37
N VAL A 137 -7.21 -11.23 5.11
CA VAL A 137 -7.28 -11.23 6.58
C VAL A 137 -6.12 -12.03 7.18
N ASN A 138 -5.90 -11.88 8.49
CA ASN A 138 -4.75 -12.50 9.18
C ASN A 138 -4.67 -14.01 8.95
N SER A 139 -5.82 -14.69 9.04
CA SER A 139 -5.93 -16.14 8.86
C SER A 139 -5.63 -16.61 7.44
N ASP A 140 -5.59 -15.71 6.44
CA ASP A 140 -5.17 -16.09 5.09
C ASP A 140 -3.67 -16.38 5.01
N TYR A 141 -2.87 -15.89 5.96
CA TYR A 141 -1.43 -16.08 6.04
C TYR A 141 -1.00 -17.14 7.07
N GLU A 142 -1.93 -17.60 7.90
CA GLU A 142 -1.67 -18.62 8.91
C GLU A 142 -1.43 -19.99 8.26
N ASN A 143 -0.51 -20.79 8.82
CA ASN A 143 -0.15 -22.12 8.33
C ASN A 143 0.30 -22.17 6.87
N THR A 144 0.87 -21.07 6.36
CA THR A 144 1.50 -21.03 5.04
C THR A 144 3.03 -21.12 5.15
N SER A 145 3.71 -21.47 4.07
CA SER A 145 5.17 -21.42 3.98
C SER A 145 5.72 -20.02 3.67
N TYR A 146 4.87 -18.99 3.66
CA TYR A 146 5.21 -17.63 3.28
C TYR A 146 5.22 -16.71 4.50
N ASN A 147 6.15 -15.76 4.50
CA ASN A 147 6.11 -14.64 5.44
C ASN A 147 5.13 -13.57 4.94
N LYS A 148 4.62 -12.77 5.88
CA LYS A 148 3.95 -11.51 5.57
C LYS A 148 5.00 -10.47 5.18
N GLY A 149 5.26 -10.34 3.88
CA GLY A 149 6.19 -9.36 3.36
C GLY A 149 5.54 -7.99 3.25
N GLN A 150 6.09 -6.99 3.94
CA GLN A 150 5.65 -5.60 3.83
C GLN A 150 6.22 -4.97 2.56
N LEU A 151 5.39 -4.31 1.74
CA LEU A 151 5.89 -3.50 0.63
C LEU A 151 6.36 -2.12 1.10
N ASN A 152 5.66 -1.54 2.07
CA ASN A 152 6.13 -0.41 2.85
C ASN A 152 6.66 -0.93 4.20
N PRO A 153 7.98 -1.06 4.40
CA PRO A 153 8.55 -1.68 5.59
C PRO A 153 8.46 -0.77 6.82
N ASP A 154 8.14 -1.35 7.96
CA ASP A 154 8.04 -0.66 9.25
C ASP A 154 9.34 0.08 9.67
N VAL A 155 10.50 -0.45 9.30
CA VAL A 155 11.83 0.13 9.56
C VAL A 155 12.08 1.44 8.80
N GLN A 156 11.27 1.76 7.78
CA GLN A 156 11.39 3.00 7.01
C GLN A 156 10.70 4.19 7.68
N HIS A 157 9.97 3.98 8.78
CA HIS A 157 9.14 5.02 9.42
C HIS A 157 9.56 5.31 10.85
N LEU A 158 9.31 6.53 11.33
CA LEU A 158 9.45 6.85 12.75
C LEU A 158 8.55 5.93 13.60
N PRO A 159 9.05 5.41 14.74
CA PRO A 159 8.23 4.64 15.68
C PRO A 159 6.95 5.39 16.08
N GLY A 160 5.85 4.65 16.20
CA GLY A 160 4.52 5.18 16.50
C GLY A 160 3.57 5.09 15.30
N PRO A 161 2.60 6.02 15.14
CA PRO A 161 1.53 5.89 14.15
C PRO A 161 1.95 5.67 12.69
N ALA A 162 3.07 6.27 12.25
CA ALA A 162 3.57 6.08 10.89
C ALA A 162 4.05 4.65 10.64
N GLN A 163 4.77 4.10 11.62
CA GLN A 163 5.21 2.72 11.63
C GLN A 163 4.02 1.75 11.78
N ASP A 164 3.11 1.99 12.71
CA ASP A 164 1.94 1.13 12.94
C ASP A 164 1.06 1.03 11.70
N ALA A 165 0.96 2.12 10.92
CA ALA A 165 0.20 2.15 9.66
C ALA A 165 0.71 1.14 8.62
N THR A 166 1.95 0.65 8.73
CA THR A 166 2.51 -0.36 7.80
C THR A 166 1.97 -1.78 8.03
N TYR A 167 1.26 -2.02 9.13
CA TYR A 167 0.77 -3.35 9.52
C TYR A 167 -0.64 -3.68 9.06
N THR A 168 -1.24 -2.80 8.26
CA THR A 168 -2.42 -3.13 7.48
C THR A 168 -2.12 -4.21 6.45
N LEU A 169 -3.04 -5.18 6.29
CA LEU A 169 -2.91 -6.24 5.28
C LEU A 169 -3.03 -5.71 3.84
N ALA A 170 -3.50 -4.47 3.65
CA ALA A 170 -3.42 -3.78 2.37
C ALA A 170 -1.98 -3.42 1.94
N ASN A 171 -0.99 -3.64 2.81
CA ASN A 171 0.45 -3.44 2.55
C ASN A 171 1.25 -4.76 2.53
N ILE A 172 0.58 -5.92 2.62
CA ILE A 172 1.23 -7.22 2.79
C ILE A 172 1.07 -8.09 1.54
N VAL A 173 2.15 -8.81 1.20
CA VAL A 173 2.17 -9.89 0.21
C VAL A 173 2.72 -11.19 0.82
N PRO A 174 2.36 -12.37 0.29
CA PRO A 174 3.07 -13.60 0.62
C PRO A 174 4.49 -13.56 0.04
N MET A 175 5.50 -13.40 0.90
CA MET A 175 6.90 -13.34 0.49
C MET A 175 7.67 -14.58 0.93
N ASN A 176 8.52 -15.12 0.06
CA ASN A 176 9.37 -16.25 0.40
C ASN A 176 10.24 -15.92 1.64
N PRO A 177 10.30 -16.79 2.66
CA PRO A 177 11.00 -16.48 3.90
C PRO A 177 12.50 -16.19 3.72
N ALA A 178 13.18 -16.86 2.79
CA ALA A 178 14.59 -16.62 2.51
C ALA A 178 14.80 -15.22 1.93
N LEU A 179 14.00 -14.84 0.92
CA LEU A 179 14.04 -13.50 0.34
C LEU A 179 13.70 -12.41 1.37
N ASN A 180 12.59 -12.58 2.10
CA ASN A 180 12.07 -11.60 3.06
C ASN A 180 13.04 -11.29 4.20
N SER A 181 13.75 -12.31 4.69
CA SER A 181 14.71 -12.15 5.79
C SER A 181 16.16 -11.98 5.33
N GLY A 182 16.43 -12.21 4.04
CA GLY A 182 17.74 -12.17 3.39
C GLY A 182 17.95 -10.90 2.57
N GLN A 183 18.17 -11.05 1.27
CA GLN A 183 18.54 -9.97 0.36
C GLN A 183 17.51 -8.85 0.27
N TRP A 184 16.22 -9.14 0.37
CA TRP A 184 15.19 -8.09 0.37
C TRP A 184 15.31 -7.20 1.59
N ARG A 185 15.45 -7.80 2.78
CA ARG A 185 15.74 -7.07 4.02
C ARG A 185 17.02 -6.22 3.90
N LEU A 186 18.10 -6.79 3.34
CA LEU A 186 19.35 -6.05 3.18
C LEU A 186 19.18 -4.85 2.22
N TYR A 187 18.35 -5.00 1.20
CA TYR A 187 17.96 -3.90 0.32
C TYR A 187 17.18 -2.82 1.07
N GLU A 188 16.19 -3.17 1.89
CA GLU A 188 15.45 -2.22 2.74
C GLU A 188 16.39 -1.48 3.71
N ASP A 189 17.31 -2.20 4.36
CA ASP A 189 18.34 -1.62 5.23
C ASP A 189 19.26 -0.66 4.46
N SER A 190 19.52 -0.92 3.17
CA SER A 190 20.31 0.00 2.32
C SER A 190 19.57 1.30 1.99
N ILE A 191 18.26 1.25 1.70
CA ILE A 191 17.44 2.45 1.52
C ILE A 191 17.48 3.29 2.80
N ARG A 192 17.34 2.63 3.96
CA ARG A 192 17.38 3.29 5.26
C ARG A 192 18.67 4.08 5.45
N ASN A 193 19.83 3.51 5.10
CA ASN A 193 21.09 4.21 5.26
C ASN A 193 21.22 5.38 4.28
N LEU A 194 20.64 5.27 3.07
CA LEU A 194 20.66 6.33 2.08
C LEU A 194 19.81 7.54 2.49
N THR A 195 18.77 7.38 3.32
CA THR A 195 17.97 8.52 3.79
C THR A 195 18.80 9.57 4.53
N LEU A 196 19.94 9.18 5.12
CA LEU A 196 20.88 10.12 5.76
C LEU A 196 21.55 11.10 4.79
N THR A 197 21.55 10.78 3.50
CA THR A 197 22.14 11.60 2.43
C THR A 197 21.09 12.36 1.60
N CYS A 198 19.80 12.05 1.81
CA CYS A 198 18.68 12.62 1.07
C CYS A 198 17.93 13.61 1.96
N THR A 199 17.42 14.71 1.39
CA THR A 199 16.44 15.53 2.11
C THR A 199 15.08 14.85 2.12
N THR A 200 14.69 14.19 1.02
CA THR A 200 13.48 13.36 0.97
C THR A 200 13.74 12.12 0.12
N MET A 201 13.29 10.97 0.62
CA MET A 201 13.41 9.67 -0.06
C MET A 201 12.01 9.16 -0.41
N TYR A 202 11.61 9.32 -1.67
CA TYR A 202 10.37 8.73 -2.19
C TYR A 202 10.64 7.29 -2.61
N VAL A 203 9.82 6.36 -2.14
CA VAL A 203 9.95 4.93 -2.45
C VAL A 203 8.62 4.39 -2.94
N ILE A 204 8.68 3.57 -3.98
CA ILE A 204 7.54 2.81 -4.48
C ILE A 204 7.97 1.35 -4.53
N THR A 205 7.27 0.50 -3.80
CA THR A 205 7.53 -0.93 -3.74
C THR A 205 6.27 -1.68 -4.15
N GLY A 206 6.41 -2.63 -5.05
CA GLY A 206 5.29 -3.35 -5.63
C GLY A 206 5.55 -4.83 -5.82
N ALA A 207 4.51 -5.51 -6.29
CA ALA A 207 4.56 -6.93 -6.58
C ALA A 207 3.89 -7.24 -7.91
N VAL A 208 4.38 -8.29 -8.58
CA VAL A 208 3.80 -8.84 -9.82
C VAL A 208 3.11 -10.14 -9.45
N ASN A 209 1.86 -10.33 -9.88
CA ASN A 209 1.12 -11.55 -9.58
C ASN A 209 1.85 -12.81 -10.07
N GLY A 210 1.61 -13.93 -9.39
CA GLY A 210 2.17 -15.23 -9.73
C GLY A 210 1.08 -16.27 -10.01
N PRO A 211 1.49 -17.50 -10.37
CA PRO A 211 0.57 -18.59 -10.65
C PRO A 211 -0.01 -19.25 -9.38
N ASN A 212 0.62 -19.00 -8.22
CA ASN A 212 0.29 -19.67 -6.96
C ASN A 212 -0.57 -18.78 -6.05
N TRP A 213 -1.29 -19.43 -5.13
CA TRP A 213 -2.17 -18.77 -4.18
C TRP A 213 -2.13 -19.48 -2.82
N ILE A 214 -2.48 -18.75 -1.76
CA ILE A 214 -2.66 -19.28 -0.41
C ILE A 214 -4.13 -19.16 0.04
N SER A 215 -4.46 -19.80 1.17
CA SER A 215 -5.79 -19.75 1.80
C SER A 215 -6.92 -20.07 0.81
N ASN A 216 -6.84 -21.23 0.16
CA ASN A 216 -7.85 -21.68 -0.81
C ASN A 216 -8.13 -20.66 -1.93
N ASN A 217 -7.07 -20.19 -2.61
CA ASN A 217 -7.14 -19.24 -3.72
C ASN A 217 -7.67 -17.85 -3.35
N ARG A 218 -7.42 -17.39 -2.12
CA ARG A 218 -7.84 -16.04 -1.69
C ARG A 218 -6.78 -14.99 -1.93
N VAL A 219 -5.54 -15.27 -1.52
CA VAL A 219 -4.43 -14.31 -1.65
C VAL A 219 -3.44 -14.84 -2.67
N ASN A 220 -3.14 -14.04 -3.70
CA ASN A 220 -2.17 -14.39 -4.71
C ASN A 220 -0.75 -14.35 -4.14
N VAL A 221 0.06 -15.34 -4.48
CA VAL A 221 1.49 -15.31 -4.22
C VAL A 221 2.17 -14.62 -5.40
N PRO A 222 2.80 -13.45 -5.20
CA PRO A 222 3.46 -12.77 -6.29
C PRO A 222 4.63 -13.58 -6.84
N SER A 223 4.87 -13.49 -8.15
CA SER A 223 6.04 -14.09 -8.80
C SER A 223 7.31 -13.27 -8.54
N HIS A 224 7.15 -11.95 -8.41
CA HIS A 224 8.25 -11.02 -8.20
C HIS A 224 7.86 -9.88 -7.28
N ILE A 225 8.85 -9.35 -6.58
CA ILE A 225 8.79 -8.11 -5.81
C ILE A 225 9.70 -7.11 -6.50
N TRP A 226 9.30 -5.84 -6.55
CA TRP A 226 10.09 -4.78 -7.15
C TRP A 226 10.04 -3.53 -6.28
N SER A 227 11.06 -2.69 -6.39
CA SER A 227 11.06 -1.40 -5.72
C SER A 227 11.84 -0.37 -6.53
N ALA A 228 11.50 0.89 -6.34
CA ALA A 228 12.15 2.03 -6.94
C ALA A 228 12.21 3.16 -5.93
N TYR A 229 13.35 3.85 -5.85
CA TYR A 229 13.46 5.04 -5.02
C TYR A 229 13.96 6.26 -5.82
N CYS A 230 13.57 7.43 -5.32
CA CYS A 230 13.93 8.76 -5.78
C CYS A 230 14.38 9.58 -4.57
N CYS A 231 15.69 9.80 -4.47
CA CYS A 231 16.34 10.59 -3.44
C CYS A 231 16.56 12.01 -3.98
N VAL A 232 16.06 13.00 -3.25
CA VAL A 232 16.13 14.41 -3.65
C VAL A 232 16.79 15.28 -2.58
N ASP A 233 17.37 16.39 -3.02
CA ASP A 233 17.89 17.44 -2.15
C ASP A 233 16.78 18.37 -1.63
N ALA A 234 17.15 19.41 -0.90
CA ALA A 234 16.22 20.39 -0.33
C ALA A 234 15.46 21.22 -1.38
N ASN A 235 15.89 21.21 -2.64
CA ASN A 235 15.25 21.88 -3.76
C ASN A 235 14.39 20.92 -4.60
N ASN A 236 14.13 19.70 -4.13
CA ASN A 236 13.47 18.62 -4.86
C ASN A 236 14.20 18.20 -6.15
N ILE A 237 15.51 18.45 -6.25
CA ILE A 237 16.33 18.01 -7.37
C ILE A 237 16.77 16.56 -7.11
N PRO A 238 16.53 15.62 -8.04
CA PRO A 238 17.03 14.27 -7.93
C PRO A 238 18.55 14.22 -7.80
N ILE A 239 19.04 13.52 -6.78
CA ILE A 239 20.48 13.31 -6.54
C ILE A 239 20.86 11.83 -6.59
N ASN A 240 19.91 10.92 -6.38
CA ASN A 240 20.15 9.49 -6.54
C ASN A 240 18.85 8.72 -6.81
N THR A 241 18.90 7.73 -7.69
CA THR A 241 17.76 6.87 -8.00
C THR A 241 18.21 5.44 -8.25
N GLN A 242 17.31 4.48 -8.01
CA GLN A 242 17.53 3.09 -8.38
C GLN A 242 16.21 2.34 -8.51
N GLY A 243 16.16 1.42 -9.46
CA GLY A 243 15.14 0.38 -9.52
C GLY A 243 15.72 -0.97 -9.11
N VAL A 244 14.91 -1.85 -8.53
CA VAL A 244 15.27 -3.23 -8.25
C VAL A 244 14.09 -4.17 -8.51
N TRP A 245 14.40 -5.44 -8.75
CA TRP A 245 13.42 -6.52 -8.70
C TRP A 245 14.05 -7.82 -8.18
N ALA A 246 13.22 -8.68 -7.59
CA ALA A 246 13.58 -10.00 -7.07
C ALA A 246 12.48 -11.00 -7.42
N SER A 247 12.86 -12.20 -7.85
CA SER A 247 11.90 -13.31 -7.98
C SER A 247 11.54 -13.82 -6.58
N ASN A 248 10.25 -14.00 -6.31
CA ASN A 248 9.74 -14.40 -4.98
C ASN A 248 9.96 -15.90 -4.66
N ASN A 249 10.99 -16.49 -5.25
CA ASN A 249 11.46 -17.86 -5.03
C ASN A 249 13.00 -17.92 -4.94
N ALA A 250 13.68 -16.77 -5.04
CA ALA A 250 15.13 -16.68 -5.01
C ALA A 250 15.54 -15.54 -4.07
N ASP A 251 16.55 -15.78 -3.23
CA ASP A 251 17.10 -14.77 -2.34
C ASP A 251 18.15 -13.91 -3.07
N ILE A 252 17.71 -13.19 -4.12
CA ILE A 252 18.56 -12.37 -5.00
C ILE A 252 17.80 -11.08 -5.38
N VAL A 253 18.46 -9.94 -5.21
CA VAL A 253 17.96 -8.63 -5.64
C VAL A 253 18.75 -8.14 -6.85
N ASN A 254 18.06 -7.92 -7.97
CA ASN A 254 18.64 -7.41 -9.21
C ASN A 254 18.49 -5.89 -9.25
N ARG A 255 19.60 -5.16 -9.31
CA ARG A 255 19.62 -3.70 -9.38
C ARG A 255 19.65 -3.21 -10.82
N VAL A 256 18.82 -2.23 -11.15
CA VAL A 256 18.64 -1.67 -12.49
C VAL A 256 18.38 -0.15 -12.41
N THR A 257 18.39 0.52 -13.55
CA THR A 257 17.93 1.91 -13.65
C THR A 257 16.39 1.97 -13.60
N ILE A 258 15.82 3.14 -13.27
CA ILE A 258 14.36 3.34 -13.30
C ILE A 258 13.74 3.02 -14.68
N PRO A 259 14.30 3.50 -15.82
CA PRO A 259 13.77 3.14 -17.13
C PRO A 259 13.80 1.63 -17.42
N ASN A 260 14.85 0.93 -17.00
CA ASN A 260 14.96 -0.51 -17.19
C ASN A 260 13.96 -1.28 -16.33
N LEU A 261 13.72 -0.83 -15.09
CA LEU A 261 12.66 -1.42 -14.25
C LEU A 261 11.29 -1.23 -14.88
N GLN A 262 10.98 -0.02 -15.39
CA GLN A 262 9.71 0.26 -16.05
C GLN A 262 9.51 -0.60 -17.30
N SER A 263 10.56 -0.76 -18.11
CA SER A 263 10.55 -1.66 -19.28
C SER A 263 10.29 -3.11 -18.87
N TRP A 264 10.97 -3.59 -17.82
CA TRP A 264 10.74 -4.92 -17.27
C TRP A 264 9.30 -5.10 -16.75
N LEU A 265 8.77 -4.11 -16.02
CA LEU A 265 7.38 -4.12 -15.51
C LEU A 265 6.35 -4.17 -16.63
N ASN A 266 6.55 -3.42 -17.73
CA ASN A 266 5.68 -3.50 -18.90
C ASN A 266 5.56 -4.95 -19.40
N GLY A 267 6.69 -5.67 -19.49
CA GLY A 267 6.72 -7.08 -19.89
C GLY A 267 6.03 -8.01 -18.89
N GLN A 268 6.26 -7.81 -17.59
CA GLN A 268 5.67 -8.65 -16.54
C GLN A 268 4.16 -8.46 -16.38
N LEU A 269 3.68 -7.23 -16.56
CA LEU A 269 2.28 -6.86 -16.35
C LEU A 269 1.45 -6.89 -17.65
N GLY A 270 2.07 -7.11 -18.81
CA GLY A 270 1.38 -7.13 -20.10
C GLY A 270 0.78 -5.78 -20.48
N VAL A 271 1.41 -4.68 -20.05
CA VAL A 271 0.97 -3.30 -20.32
C VAL A 271 2.09 -2.50 -21.00
N THR A 272 1.75 -1.31 -21.48
CA THR A 272 2.71 -0.36 -22.04
C THR A 272 2.74 0.92 -21.23
N ASN A 273 3.89 1.60 -21.20
CA ASN A 273 4.07 2.94 -20.64
C ASN A 273 3.94 3.03 -19.11
N ILE A 274 4.38 2.00 -18.37
CA ILE A 274 4.64 2.14 -16.93
C ILE A 274 5.62 3.29 -16.71
N ASN A 275 5.22 4.23 -15.86
CA ASN A 275 6.04 5.33 -15.40
C ASN A 275 5.90 5.43 -13.88
N LEU A 276 6.99 5.20 -13.15
CA LEU A 276 7.02 5.14 -11.69
C LEU A 276 7.25 6.51 -11.05
N PHE A 277 8.04 7.38 -11.69
CA PHE A 277 8.37 8.70 -11.19
C PHE A 277 8.29 9.73 -12.31
N GLN A 278 7.79 10.93 -12.03
CA GLN A 278 7.85 12.03 -13.00
C GLN A 278 9.29 12.17 -13.55
N ASN A 279 9.41 12.18 -14.88
CA ASN A 279 10.69 12.22 -15.59
C ASN A 279 11.72 11.16 -15.14
N ASN A 280 11.28 9.98 -14.68
CA ASN A 280 12.16 8.95 -14.11
C ASN A 280 12.98 9.42 -12.88
N CYS A 281 12.56 10.50 -12.22
CA CYS A 281 13.33 11.18 -11.18
C CYS A 281 14.74 11.57 -11.69
N THR A 282 14.78 12.33 -12.80
CA THR A 282 15.97 12.95 -13.36
C THR A 282 15.73 14.42 -13.67
#